data_AF-A0A259PPK4-F1
#
_entry.id   AF-A0A259PPK4-F1
#
_cell.length_a   1.000
_cell.length_b   1.000
_cell.length_c   1.000
_cell.angle_alpha   90.00
_cell.angle_beta   90.00
_cell.angle_gamma   90.00
#
_symmetry.space_group_name_H-M   'P 1'
#
loop_
_entity.id
_entity.type
_entity.pdbx_description
1 polymer ?
#
loop_
_entity_poly.entity_id
_entity_poly.type
_entity_poly.pdbx_seq_one_letter_code
_entity_poly.pdbx_strand_id
1 'polypeptide(L)'
;YVATHSASDIADHLPPNFVSNGLVTKDLYVKALDQDKGQFLPDGMMPANGPQTVLAVEKLAGKVTAPVDLTKTYTNDFVVAANKLEGYAQ
;
A
#
# COMPACT_ATOMS: atom_id res chain seq x y z
N TYR A 1 -8.08 9.52 0.38
CA TYR A 1 -8.45 9.68 1.82
C TYR A 1 -7.22 9.62 2.73
N VAL A 2 -6.52 8.48 2.83
CA VAL A 2 -5.38 8.29 3.76
C VAL A 2 -4.28 9.35 3.63
N ALA A 3 -3.91 9.74 2.41
CA ALA A 3 -2.84 10.71 2.16
C ALA A 3 -3.12 12.14 2.67
N THR A 4 -4.39 12.50 2.94
CA THR A 4 -4.81 13.86 3.27
C THR A 4 -5.40 14.00 4.68
N HIS A 5 -5.41 12.93 5.46
CA HIS A 5 -6.02 12.89 6.79
C HIS A 5 -4.99 12.47 7.85
N SER A 6 -5.20 12.89 9.09
CA SER A 6 -4.36 12.45 10.20
C SER A 6 -4.61 10.98 10.53
N ALA A 7 -3.67 10.32 11.24
CA ALA A 7 -3.88 8.96 11.71
C ALA A 7 -5.10 8.84 12.64
N SER A 8 -5.41 9.90 13.40
CA SER A 8 -6.63 9.94 14.24
C SER A 8 -7.89 9.95 13.37
N ASP A 9 -7.96 10.84 12.37
CA ASP A 9 -9.13 10.94 11.48
C ASP A 9 -9.40 9.62 10.75
N ILE A 10 -8.34 8.92 10.36
CA ILE A 10 -8.43 7.59 9.74
C ILE A 10 -8.95 6.57 10.75
N ALA A 11 -8.38 6.51 11.96
CA ALA A 11 -8.83 5.58 13.00
C ALA A 11 -10.27 5.85 13.46
N ASP A 12 -10.74 7.10 13.39
CA ASP A 12 -12.12 7.50 13.66
C ASP A 12 -13.11 7.03 12.59
N HIS A 13 -12.65 6.83 11.35
CA HIS A 13 -13.47 6.33 10.24
C HIS A 13 -13.54 4.81 10.16
N LEU A 14 -12.78 4.09 10.98
CA LEU A 14 -12.75 2.62 10.99
C LEU A 14 -13.73 2.04 12.01
N PRO A 15 -14.26 0.82 11.78
CA PRO A 15 -15.05 0.14 12.80
C PRO A 15 -14.25 -0.05 14.11
N PRO A 16 -14.87 0.09 15.30
CA PRO A 16 -14.14 0.11 16.57
C PRO A 16 -13.24 -1.10 16.82
N ASN A 17 -13.64 -2.29 16.35
CA ASN A 17 -12.89 -3.54 16.51
C ASN A 17 -11.62 -3.64 15.62
N PHE A 18 -11.44 -2.73 14.65
CA PHE A 18 -10.22 -2.64 13.84
C PHE A 18 -9.13 -1.80 14.52
N VAL A 19 -9.54 -0.87 15.40
CA VAL A 19 -8.62 0.06 16.06
C VAL A 19 -8.43 -0.25 17.54
N SER A 20 -9.23 -1.15 18.12
CA SER A 20 -9.02 -1.61 19.49
C SER A 20 -9.46 -3.06 19.71
N ASN A 21 -8.68 -3.79 20.51
CA ASN A 21 -8.99 -5.12 21.02
C ASN A 21 -8.32 -5.33 22.39
N GLY A 22 -8.34 -6.56 22.94
CA GLY A 22 -7.77 -6.85 24.26
C GLY A 22 -6.26 -6.63 24.41
N LEU A 23 -5.51 -6.47 23.31
CA LEU A 23 -4.06 -6.25 23.28
C LEU A 23 -3.67 -4.87 22.73
N VAL A 24 -4.57 -4.20 22.00
CA VAL A 24 -4.29 -2.96 21.27
C VAL A 24 -5.33 -1.91 21.63
N THR A 25 -4.86 -0.76 22.11
CA THR A 25 -5.71 0.42 22.31
C THR A 25 -5.77 1.25 21.03
N LYS A 26 -6.82 2.06 20.89
CA LYS A 26 -6.93 3.01 19.78
C LYS A 26 -5.75 3.98 19.71
N ASP A 27 -5.27 4.46 20.86
CA ASP A 27 -4.09 5.34 20.90
C ASP A 27 -2.83 4.65 20.38
N LEU A 28 -2.64 3.37 20.71
CA LEU A 28 -1.53 2.58 20.18
C LEU A 28 -1.66 2.39 18.67
N TYR A 29 -2.87 2.13 18.17
CA TYR A 29 -3.16 2.04 16.75
C TYR A 29 -2.85 3.35 16.02
N VAL A 30 -3.34 4.48 16.53
CA VAL A 30 -3.10 5.81 15.94
C VAL A 30 -1.59 6.11 15.88
N LYS A 31 -0.85 5.83 16.96
CA LYS A 31 0.60 6.03 16.99
C LYS A 31 1.33 5.17 15.94
N ALA A 32 0.97 3.89 15.83
CA ALA A 32 1.56 3.00 14.83
C ALA A 32 1.22 3.46 13.40
N LEU A 33 -0.04 3.82 13.16
CA LEU A 33 -0.47 4.31 11.85
C LEU A 33 0.23 5.61 11.46
N ASP A 34 0.44 6.55 12.39
CA ASP A 34 1.14 7.80 12.06
C ASP A 34 2.60 7.56 11.60
N GLN A 35 3.25 6.53 12.16
CA GLN A 35 4.60 6.11 11.75
C GLN A 35 4.61 5.39 10.40
N ASP A 36 3.54 4.65 10.08
CA ASP A 36 3.53 3.68 8.97
C ASP A 36 2.67 4.12 7.77
N LYS A 37 1.88 5.20 7.90
CA LYS A 37 0.97 5.66 6.83
C LYS A 37 1.68 6.01 5.52
N GLY A 38 2.98 6.32 5.58
CA GLY A 38 3.79 6.62 4.41
C GLY A 38 3.94 5.47 3.42
N GLN A 39 3.64 4.22 3.83
CA GLN A 39 3.67 3.07 2.93
C GLN A 39 2.51 3.05 1.92
N PHE A 40 1.40 3.75 2.21
CA PHE A 40 0.24 3.78 1.33
C PHE A 40 0.46 4.79 0.21
N LEU A 41 0.65 4.28 -1.01
CA LEU A 41 0.83 5.12 -2.19
C LEU A 41 -0.45 5.94 -2.46
N PRO A 42 -0.38 7.28 -2.56
CA PRO A 42 -1.55 8.13 -2.73
C PRO A 42 -2.37 7.86 -4.00
N ASP A 43 -1.72 7.31 -5.02
CA ASP A 43 -2.27 7.09 -6.36
C ASP A 43 -2.45 5.60 -6.70
N GLY A 44 -2.09 4.69 -5.78
CA GLY A 44 -2.16 3.24 -5.95
C GLY A 44 -1.29 2.65 -7.07
N MET A 45 -0.42 3.44 -7.72
CA MET A 45 0.38 2.99 -8.85
C MET A 45 1.49 2.03 -8.41
N MET A 46 1.70 0.93 -9.13
CA MET A 46 2.91 0.13 -8.95
C MET A 46 4.13 0.99 -9.34
N PRO A 47 5.12 1.18 -8.44
CA PRO A 47 6.32 1.93 -8.77
C PRO A 47 7.08 1.28 -9.92
N ALA A 48 7.61 2.09 -10.86
CA ALA A 48 8.21 1.59 -12.10
C ALA A 48 9.35 0.58 -11.90
N ASN A 49 10.11 0.71 -10.81
CA ASN A 49 11.21 -0.20 -10.46
C ASN A 49 10.82 -1.28 -9.44
N GLY A 50 9.62 -1.20 -8.85
CA GLY A 50 9.18 -2.10 -7.78
C GLY A 50 9.25 -3.58 -8.18
N PRO A 51 8.60 -4.00 -9.30
CA PRO A 51 8.62 -5.39 -9.75
C PRO A 51 10.03 -5.94 -10.01
N GLN A 52 10.93 -5.12 -10.56
CA GLN A 52 12.31 -5.50 -10.86
C GLN A 52 13.11 -5.65 -9.56
N THR A 53 12.91 -4.75 -8.59
CA THR A 53 13.54 -4.85 -7.27
C THR A 53 13.09 -6.12 -6.54
N VAL A 54 11.78 -6.42 -6.54
CA VAL A 54 11.25 -7.65 -5.93
C VAL A 54 11.86 -8.88 -6.60
N LEU A 55 11.89 -8.94 -7.94
CA LEU A 55 12.49 -10.06 -8.66
C LEU A 55 13.97 -10.23 -8.34
N ALA A 56 14.73 -9.14 -8.19
CA ALA A 56 16.14 -9.20 -7.83
C ALA A 56 16.34 -9.77 -6.41
N VAL A 57 15.52 -9.35 -5.44
CA VAL A 57 15.56 -9.85 -4.07
C VAL A 57 15.19 -11.34 -4.01
N GLU A 58 14.13 -11.75 -4.70
CA GLU A 58 13.68 -13.16 -4.74
C GLU A 58 14.71 -14.07 -5.42
N LYS A 59 15.40 -13.58 -6.46
CA LYS A 59 16.55 -14.28 -7.07
C LYS A 59 17.70 -14.44 -6.09
N LEU A 60 18.06 -13.37 -5.38
CA LEU A 60 19.12 -13.40 -4.38
C LEU A 60 18.79 -14.38 -3.24
N ALA A 61 17.52 -14.46 -2.84
CA ALA A 61 17.03 -15.39 -1.83
C ALA A 61 16.90 -16.85 -2.34
N GLY A 62 17.23 -17.13 -3.60
CA GLY A 62 17.15 -18.47 -4.20
C GLY A 62 15.72 -18.99 -4.39
N LYS A 63 14.72 -18.10 -4.44
CA LYS A 63 13.29 -18.45 -4.57
C LYS A 63 12.83 -18.55 -6.02
N VAL A 64 13.56 -17.93 -6.94
CA VAL A 64 13.25 -17.94 -8.37
C VAL A 64 14.03 -19.07 -9.05
N THR A 65 13.36 -20.19 -9.32
CA THR A 65 13.95 -21.40 -9.92
C THR A 65 13.73 -21.51 -11.44
N ALA A 66 12.94 -20.60 -12.03
CA ALA A 66 12.62 -20.56 -13.46
C ALA A 66 12.49 -19.11 -13.95
N PRO A 67 12.53 -18.85 -15.27
CA PRO A 67 12.30 -17.51 -15.82
C PRO A 67 10.95 -16.93 -15.42
N VAL A 68 10.93 -15.64 -15.06
CA VAL A 68 9.73 -14.89 -14.66
C VAL A 68 9.47 -13.78 -15.67
N ASP A 69 8.24 -13.72 -16.16
CA ASP A 69 7.73 -12.66 -17.03
C ASP A 69 6.95 -11.64 -16.19
N LEU A 70 7.60 -10.53 -15.82
CA LEU A 70 7.03 -9.49 -14.97
C LEU A 70 5.79 -8.81 -15.59
N THR A 71 5.62 -8.85 -16.92
CA THR A 71 4.46 -8.23 -17.58
C THR A 71 3.16 -8.96 -17.26
N LYS A 72 3.24 -10.18 -16.73
CA LYS A 72 2.09 -11.00 -16.34
C LYS A 72 1.82 -10.98 -14.84
N THR A 73 2.64 -10.31 -14.04
CA THR A 73 2.53 -10.34 -12.57
C THR A 73 1.80 -9.13 -11.99
N TYR A 74 1.65 -8.06 -12.77
CA TYR A 74 0.91 -6.86 -12.39
C TYR A 74 0.47 -6.08 -13.62
N THR A 75 -0.47 -5.15 -13.44
CA THR A 75 -0.79 -4.11 -14.42
C THR A 75 -1.19 -2.84 -13.68
N ASN A 76 -0.91 -1.68 -14.29
CA ASN A 76 -1.40 -0.39 -13.82
C ASN A 76 -2.68 0.06 -14.57
N ASP A 77 -3.20 -0.71 -15.52
CA ASP A 77 -4.30 -0.27 -16.40
C ASP A 77 -5.55 0.17 -15.62
N PHE A 78 -5.90 -0.59 -14.58
CA PHE A 78 -7.08 -0.30 -13.75
C PHE A 78 -6.89 0.95 -12.88
N VAL A 79 -5.71 1.11 -12.29
CA VAL A 79 -5.42 2.28 -11.45
C VAL A 79 -5.24 3.54 -12.28
N VAL A 80 -4.70 3.45 -13.50
CA VAL A 80 -4.67 4.55 -14.47
C VAL A 80 -6.10 4.98 -14.83
N ALA A 81 -6.99 4.03 -15.12
CA ALA A 81 -8.39 4.33 -15.41
C ALA A 81 -9.11 4.98 -14.21
N ALA A 82 -8.87 4.49 -12.99
CA ALA A 82 -9.43 5.05 -11.77
C ALA A 82 -8.91 6.47 -11.51
N ASN A 83 -7.61 6.70 -11.58
CA ASN A 83 -7.02 8.02 -11.35
C ASN A 83 -7.54 9.05 -12.34
N LYS A 84 -7.74 8.66 -13.61
CA LYS A 84 -8.38 9.51 -14.62
C LYS A 84 -9.83 9.85 -14.27
N LEU A 85 -10.60 8.90 -13.75
CA LEU A 85 -12.00 9.12 -13.36
C LEU A 85 -12.11 10.04 -12.13
N GLU A 86 -11.23 9.84 -11.15
CA GLU A 86 -11.24 10.54 -9.85
C GLU A 86 -10.52 11.90 -9.90
N GLY A 87 -10.00 12.31 -11.06
CA GLY A 87 -9.33 13.59 -11.22
C GLY A 87 -7.93 13.66 -10.59
N TYR A 88 -7.31 12.51 -10.31
CA TYR A 88 -5.89 12.44 -9.97
C TYR A 88 -5.07 12.73 -11.24
N ALA A 89 -4.47 13.91 -11.32
CA ALA A 89 -3.53 14.25 -12.39
C ALA A 89 -2.23 13.44 -12.19
N GLN A 90 -1.85 12.67 -13.21
CA GLN A 90 -0.51 12.05 -13.30
C GLN A 90 0.52 13.10 -13.75
#